data_AF-A0AAD2XV17-F1
#
_entry.id   AF-A0AAD2XV17-F1
#
_cell.length_a   1.000
_cell.length_b   1.000
_cell.length_c   1.000
_cell.angle_alpha   90.00
_cell.angle_beta   90.00
_cell.angle_gamma   90.00
#
_symmetry.space_group_name_H-M   'P 1'
#
loop_
_entity.id
_entity.type
_entity.pdbx_description
1 polymer ?
#
loop_
_entity_poly.entity_id
_entity_poly.type
_entity_poly.pdbx_seq_one_letter_code
_entity_poly.pdbx_strand_id
1 'polypeptide(L)'
;MTLTVEVAESFLREQNYSAARQLGVDERNTRQYLDDDTLDELADELVSTFADEAPGTNLFDLPRTAHISVANLGRLIAGLGETIQFYGTFEEIDDADRRARIHEAAQLVSLAGLIQADHTVGPVAAPPAMLARTARTLTTVADLTDSEDLAAALRRDATRARSAAAGFH
;
A
#
# COMPACT_ATOMS: atom_id res chain seq x y z
N MET A 1 7.81 14.78 11.28
CA MET A 1 8.43 15.58 10.21
C MET A 1 7.45 15.67 9.05
N THR A 2 7.16 16.88 8.57
CA THR A 2 6.39 17.07 7.33
C THR A 2 7.37 17.19 6.17
N LEU A 3 7.25 16.31 5.17
CA LEU A 3 7.99 16.43 3.91
C LEU A 3 7.46 17.66 3.18
N THR A 4 8.27 18.69 2.98
CA THR A 4 7.88 19.84 2.16
C THR A 4 8.01 19.49 0.67
N VAL A 5 7.24 20.16 -0.19
CA VAL A 5 7.32 19.97 -1.65
C VAL A 5 8.74 20.18 -2.16
N GLU A 6 9.44 21.20 -1.63
CA GLU A 6 10.83 21.52 -1.98
C GLU A 6 11.82 20.39 -1.62
N VAL A 7 11.60 19.71 -0.49
CA VAL A 7 12.42 18.55 -0.08
C VAL A 7 12.13 17.34 -0.97
N ALA A 8 10.86 17.12 -1.31
CA ALA A 8 10.46 16.05 -2.23
C ALA A 8 11.05 16.26 -3.64
N GLU A 9 10.98 17.49 -4.16
CA GLU A 9 11.51 17.88 -5.46
C GLU A 9 13.04 17.71 -5.52
N SER A 10 13.73 18.07 -4.44
CA SER A 10 15.19 17.90 -4.32
C SER A 10 15.59 16.42 -4.30
N PHE A 11 14.85 15.59 -3.56
CA PHE A 11 15.06 14.14 -3.53
C PHE A 11 14.81 13.48 -4.89
N LEU A 12 13.72 13.84 -5.59
CA LEU A 12 13.40 13.32 -6.91
C LEU A 12 14.48 13.67 -7.93
N ARG A 13 15.02 14.89 -7.89
CA ARG A 13 16.14 15.30 -8.75
C ARG A 13 17.41 14.48 -8.49
N GLU A 14 17.74 14.24 -7.23
CA GLU A 14 18.91 13.46 -6.85
C GLU A 14 18.79 11.99 -7.29
N GLN A 15 17.62 11.38 -7.11
CA GLN A 15 17.35 10.03 -7.58
C GLN A 15 17.38 9.91 -9.11
N ASN A 16 16.76 10.86 -9.83
CA ASN A 16 16.81 10.87 -11.29
C ASN A 16 18.25 10.98 -11.80
N TYR A 17 19.05 11.85 -11.19
CA TYR A 17 20.45 12.00 -11.52
C TYR A 17 21.24 10.70 -11.33
N SER A 18 21.01 10.03 -10.20
CA SER A 18 21.62 8.72 -9.89
C SER A 18 21.23 7.67 -10.93
N ALA A 19 19.94 7.57 -11.27
CA ALA A 19 19.42 6.62 -12.26
C ALA A 19 19.96 6.89 -13.68
N ALA A 20 19.98 8.15 -14.12
CA ALA A 20 20.50 8.52 -15.44
C ALA A 20 21.99 8.17 -15.60
N ARG A 21 22.78 8.40 -14.56
CA ARG A 21 24.20 8.01 -14.52
C ARG A 21 24.38 6.49 -14.64
N GLN A 22 23.51 5.70 -14.01
CA GLN A 22 23.53 4.23 -14.12
C GLN A 22 23.14 3.74 -15.52
N LEU A 23 22.26 4.47 -16.21
CA LEU A 23 21.83 4.19 -17.58
C LEU A 23 22.79 4.73 -18.66
N GLY A 24 23.89 5.38 -18.27
CA GLY A 24 24.87 5.95 -19.20
C GLY A 24 24.35 7.17 -19.97
N VAL A 25 23.32 7.85 -19.45
CA VAL A 25 22.71 9.03 -20.05
C VAL A 25 23.37 10.29 -19.49
N ASP A 26 23.81 11.18 -20.38
CA ASP A 26 24.42 12.46 -20.01
C ASP A 26 23.42 13.40 -19.31
N GLU A 27 23.92 14.25 -18.41
CA GLU A 27 23.15 15.25 -17.63
C GLU A 27 22.17 16.07 -18.48
N ARG A 28 22.56 16.38 -19.72
CA ARG A 28 21.78 17.18 -20.68
C ARG A 28 20.52 16.48 -21.18
N ASN A 29 20.52 15.15 -21.24
CA ASN A 29 19.39 14.33 -21.69
C ASN A 29 18.54 13.83 -20.51
N THR A 30 19.04 13.93 -19.27
CA THR A 30 18.34 13.48 -18.06
C THR A 30 17.07 14.29 -17.78
N ARG A 31 17.05 15.58 -18.14
CA ARG A 31 15.85 16.44 -18.05
C ARG A 31 14.71 15.99 -18.97
N GLN A 32 15.00 15.19 -20.00
CA GLN A 32 13.99 14.71 -20.94
C GLN A 32 13.24 13.47 -20.42
N TYR A 33 13.72 12.84 -19.34
CA TYR A 33 13.11 11.64 -18.76
C TYR A 33 12.24 11.91 -17.52
N LEU A 34 12.28 13.14 -17.01
CA LEU A 34 11.55 13.57 -15.83
C LEU A 34 11.19 15.04 -16.04
N ASP A 35 10.46 15.28 -17.12
CA ASP A 35 9.89 16.58 -17.46
C ASP A 35 8.63 16.86 -16.63
N ASP A 36 8.12 18.08 -16.75
CA ASP A 36 6.96 18.53 -15.98
C ASP A 36 5.72 17.65 -16.25
N ASP A 37 5.55 17.13 -17.48
CA ASP A 37 4.45 16.24 -17.85
C ASP A 37 4.55 14.88 -17.14
N THR A 38 5.76 14.28 -17.07
CA THR A 38 6.01 13.03 -16.34
C THR A 38 5.81 13.21 -14.83
N LEU A 39 6.17 14.38 -14.30
CA LEU A 39 5.97 14.73 -12.90
C LEU A 39 4.49 14.92 -12.56
N ASP A 40 3.72 15.55 -13.46
CA ASP A 40 2.27 15.69 -13.31
C ASP A 40 1.57 14.32 -13.37
N GLU A 41 1.98 13.44 -14.29
CA GLU A 41 1.45 12.07 -14.36
C GLU A 41 1.76 11.27 -13.09
N LEU A 42 2.99 11.37 -12.56
CA LEU A 42 3.37 10.76 -11.29
C LEU A 42 2.56 11.32 -10.11
N ALA A 43 2.36 12.65 -10.08
CA ALA A 43 1.57 13.28 -9.04
C ALA A 43 0.11 12.81 -9.08
N ASP A 44 -0.49 12.73 -10.27
CA ASP A 44 -1.84 12.20 -10.47
C ASP A 44 -1.94 10.73 -10.06
N GLU A 45 -0.96 9.89 -10.38
CA GLU A 45 -0.93 8.49 -9.96
C GLU A 45 -0.84 8.33 -8.43
N LEU A 46 0.01 9.13 -7.78
CA LEU A 46 0.16 9.15 -6.32
C LEU A 46 -1.13 9.62 -5.64
N VAL A 47 -1.74 10.69 -6.15
CA VAL A 47 -3.02 11.22 -5.65
C VAL A 47 -4.14 10.21 -5.85
N SER A 48 -4.20 9.56 -7.01
CA SER A 48 -5.21 8.53 -7.30
C SER A 48 -5.07 7.34 -6.35
N THR A 49 -3.85 6.83 -6.16
CA THR A 49 -3.58 5.70 -5.25
C THR A 49 -3.94 6.06 -3.81
N PHE A 50 -3.63 7.30 -3.38
CA PHE A 50 -4.00 7.78 -2.06
C PHE A 50 -5.51 7.99 -1.91
N ALA A 51 -6.19 8.45 -2.96
CA ALA A 51 -7.64 8.63 -2.99
C ALA A 51 -8.38 7.28 -2.89
N ASP A 52 -7.85 6.22 -3.51
CA ASP A 52 -8.39 4.86 -3.43
C ASP A 52 -8.41 4.34 -1.99
N GLU A 53 -7.51 4.80 -1.13
CA GLU A 53 -7.51 4.47 0.30
C GLU A 53 -8.62 5.17 1.11
N ALA A 54 -9.34 6.12 0.50
CA ALA A 54 -10.36 6.96 1.15
C ALA A 54 -9.89 7.48 2.52
N PRO A 55 -8.77 8.21 2.60
CA PRO A 55 -8.11 8.58 3.85
C PRO A 55 -9.06 9.35 4.77
N GLY A 56 -8.99 9.08 6.08
CA GLY A 56 -9.86 9.70 7.08
C GLY A 56 -11.31 9.21 7.08
N THR A 57 -11.72 8.40 6.09
CA THR A 57 -13.06 7.82 6.06
C THR A 57 -13.15 6.56 6.94
N ASN A 58 -14.30 6.41 7.59
CA ASN A 58 -14.65 5.20 8.33
C ASN A 58 -14.95 4.06 7.36
N LEU A 59 -14.07 3.05 7.31
CA LEU A 59 -14.19 1.92 6.38
C LEU A 59 -15.47 1.09 6.59
N PHE A 60 -16.06 1.12 7.79
CA PHE A 60 -17.30 0.41 8.10
C PHE A 60 -18.52 0.95 7.35
N ASP A 61 -18.49 2.22 6.96
CA ASP A 61 -19.61 2.91 6.30
C ASP A 61 -19.50 2.87 4.77
N LEU A 62 -18.40 2.34 4.24
CA LEU A 62 -18.14 2.33 2.80
C LEU A 62 -18.89 1.20 2.09
N PRO A 63 -19.33 1.43 0.84
CA PRO A 63 -20.05 0.42 0.07
C PRO A 63 -19.12 -0.77 -0.26
N ARG A 64 -19.65 -1.99 -0.11
CA ARG A 64 -18.95 -3.23 -0.38
C ARG A 64 -19.06 -3.63 -1.86
N THR A 65 -18.36 -2.92 -2.74
CA THR A 65 -18.47 -3.09 -4.21
C THR A 65 -17.40 -4.01 -4.82
N ALA A 66 -16.26 -4.20 -4.16
CA ALA A 66 -15.21 -5.10 -4.61
C ALA A 66 -15.52 -6.54 -4.19
N HIS A 67 -15.09 -7.51 -4.99
CA HIS A 67 -15.30 -8.93 -4.75
C HIS A 67 -13.98 -9.67 -4.64
N ILE A 68 -13.80 -10.42 -3.56
CA ILE A 68 -12.58 -11.20 -3.31
C ILE A 68 -12.96 -12.64 -2.94
N SER A 69 -12.17 -13.62 -3.38
CA SER A 69 -12.41 -15.01 -2.98
C SER A 69 -12.14 -15.19 -1.47
N VAL A 70 -12.85 -16.12 -0.83
CA VAL A 70 -12.64 -16.46 0.59
C VAL A 70 -11.17 -16.84 0.86
N ALA A 71 -10.56 -17.58 -0.06
CA ALA A 71 -9.15 -17.97 0.04
C ALA A 71 -8.20 -16.76 0.01
N ASN A 72 -8.46 -15.78 -0.87
CA ASN A 72 -7.66 -14.57 -0.94
C ASN A 72 -7.88 -13.69 0.29
N LEU A 73 -9.12 -13.56 0.79
CA LEU A 73 -9.39 -12.84 2.03
C LEU A 73 -8.65 -13.46 3.22
N GLY A 74 -8.64 -14.79 3.34
CA GLY A 74 -7.87 -15.50 4.36
C GLY A 74 -6.37 -15.21 4.30
N ARG A 75 -5.80 -15.09 3.08
CA ARG A 75 -4.40 -14.66 2.90
C ARG A 75 -4.16 -13.23 3.34
N LEU A 76 -5.08 -12.31 3.04
CA LEU A 76 -4.98 -10.92 3.48
C LEU A 76 -5.01 -10.83 5.02
N ILE A 77 -5.89 -11.59 5.68
CA ILE A 77 -5.95 -11.65 7.15
C ILE A 77 -4.63 -12.19 7.71
N ALA A 78 -4.08 -13.26 7.14
CA ALA A 78 -2.79 -13.79 7.56
C ALA A 78 -1.66 -12.77 7.38
N GLY A 79 -1.58 -12.10 6.22
CA GLY A 79 -0.59 -11.07 5.95
C GLY A 79 -0.69 -9.88 6.91
N LEU A 80 -1.90 -9.44 7.26
CA LEU A 80 -2.11 -8.40 8.27
C LEU A 80 -1.70 -8.86 9.67
N GLY A 81 -1.90 -10.15 9.99
CA GLY A 81 -1.37 -10.76 11.20
C GLY A 81 0.16 -10.69 11.27
N GLU A 82 0.84 -11.03 10.17
CA GLU A 82 2.30 -10.90 10.05
C GLU A 82 2.75 -9.43 10.16
N THR A 83 2.01 -8.48 9.57
CA THR A 83 2.27 -7.05 9.75
C THR A 83 2.23 -6.62 11.22
N ILE A 84 1.25 -7.11 11.99
CA ILE A 84 1.14 -6.81 13.43
C ILE A 84 2.36 -7.38 14.18
N GLN A 85 2.76 -8.62 13.88
CA GLN A 85 3.94 -9.24 14.49
C GLN A 85 5.22 -8.48 14.14
N PHE A 86 5.40 -8.10 12.87
CA PHE A 86 6.54 -7.33 12.39
C PHE A 86 6.69 -6.01 13.17
N TYR A 87 5.62 -5.22 13.27
CA TYR A 87 5.67 -3.97 14.04
C TYR A 87 5.79 -4.20 15.55
N GLY A 88 5.49 -5.40 16.05
CA GLY A 88 5.78 -5.78 17.44
C GLY A 88 7.27 -5.78 17.76
N THR A 89 8.14 -6.04 16.78
CA THR A 89 9.59 -6.17 16.96
C THR A 89 10.42 -5.13 16.19
N PHE A 90 9.83 -4.39 15.25
CA PHE A 90 10.56 -3.47 14.39
C PHE A 90 11.04 -2.20 15.14
N GLU A 91 12.35 -2.03 15.36
CA GLU A 91 12.87 -0.98 16.26
C GLU A 91 13.11 0.39 15.60
N GLU A 92 13.02 0.50 14.27
CA GLU A 92 13.37 1.75 13.55
C GLU A 92 12.29 2.86 13.62
N ILE A 93 11.19 2.61 14.32
CA ILE A 93 10.10 3.57 14.51
C ILE A 93 9.81 3.79 16.00
N ASP A 94 9.30 4.97 16.33
CA ASP A 94 8.89 5.31 17.69
C ASP A 94 7.61 4.56 18.12
N ASP A 95 7.35 4.58 19.44
CA ASP A 95 6.20 3.89 20.04
C ASP A 95 4.84 4.45 19.61
N ALA A 96 4.77 5.70 19.16
CA ALA A 96 3.53 6.30 18.69
C ALA A 96 3.19 5.78 17.30
N ASP A 97 4.15 5.79 16.37
CA ASP A 97 4.00 5.24 15.02
C ASP A 97 3.76 3.73 15.10
N ARG A 98 4.54 3.00 15.90
CA ARG A 98 4.33 1.56 16.14
C ARG A 98 2.89 1.23 16.52
N ARG A 99 2.34 1.93 17.51
CA ARG A 99 0.94 1.74 17.95
C ARG A 99 -0.05 2.10 16.85
N ALA A 100 0.20 3.16 16.09
CA ALA A 100 -0.67 3.55 14.97
C ALA A 100 -0.71 2.48 13.87
N ARG A 101 0.45 1.94 13.48
CA ARG A 101 0.55 0.88 12.46
C ARG A 101 -0.10 -0.43 12.89
N ILE A 102 0.14 -0.85 14.14
CA ILE A 102 -0.51 -2.04 14.72
C ILE A 102 -2.03 -1.83 14.78
N HIS A 103 -2.48 -0.65 15.21
CA HIS A 103 -3.90 -0.33 15.30
C HIS A 103 -4.59 -0.38 13.93
N GLU A 104 -3.98 0.22 12.90
CA GLU A 104 -4.50 0.19 11.54
C GLU A 104 -4.60 -1.25 11.01
N ALA A 105 -3.55 -2.06 11.15
CA ALA A 105 -3.56 -3.45 10.72
C ALA A 105 -4.61 -4.28 11.48
N ALA A 106 -4.74 -4.07 12.80
CA ALA A 106 -5.76 -4.74 13.61
C ALA A 106 -7.19 -4.32 13.22
N GLN A 107 -7.40 -3.05 12.86
CA GLN A 107 -8.69 -2.57 12.36
C GLN A 107 -9.06 -3.25 11.03
N LEU A 108 -8.09 -3.42 10.12
CA LEU A 108 -8.30 -4.14 8.85
C LEU A 108 -8.63 -5.62 9.08
N VAL A 109 -7.94 -6.30 10.01
CA VAL A 109 -8.26 -7.68 10.42
C VAL A 109 -9.68 -7.78 10.97
N SER A 110 -10.05 -6.86 11.87
CA SER A 110 -11.38 -6.81 12.49
C SER A 110 -12.48 -6.63 11.43
N LEU A 111 -12.30 -5.67 10.53
CA LEU A 111 -13.24 -5.42 9.43
C LEU A 111 -13.36 -6.63 8.49
N ALA A 112 -12.23 -7.27 8.14
CA ALA A 112 -12.23 -8.48 7.33
C ALA A 112 -13.04 -9.62 7.99
N GLY A 113 -12.84 -9.81 9.30
CA GLY A 113 -13.57 -10.82 10.07
C GLY A 113 -15.08 -10.56 10.11
N LEU A 114 -15.49 -9.31 10.30
CA LEU A 114 -16.91 -8.93 10.30
C LEU A 114 -17.55 -9.11 8.92
N ILE A 115 -16.88 -8.67 7.86
CA ILE A 115 -17.34 -8.86 6.48
C ILE A 115 -17.45 -10.36 6.15
N GLN A 116 -16.48 -11.16 6.57
CA GLN A 116 -16.50 -12.62 6.37
C GLN A 116 -17.61 -13.30 7.19
N ALA A 117 -17.95 -12.79 8.38
CA ALA A 117 -19.05 -13.34 9.19
C ALA A 117 -20.42 -13.09 8.55
N ASP A 118 -20.59 -11.96 7.86
CA ASP A 118 -21.80 -11.63 7.10
C ASP A 118 -21.91 -12.42 5.77
N HIS A 119 -20.84 -13.11 5.37
CA HIS A 119 -20.79 -13.83 4.10
C HIS A 119 -21.55 -15.16 4.14
N THR A 120 -22.27 -15.46 3.06
CA THR A 120 -23.05 -16.70 2.92
C THR A 120 -22.50 -17.62 1.85
N VAL A 121 -22.44 -17.15 0.59
CA VAL A 121 -22.00 -17.94 -0.58
C VAL A 121 -21.31 -17.04 -1.60
N GLY A 122 -20.28 -17.57 -2.27
CA GLY A 122 -19.62 -16.91 -3.41
C GLY A 122 -18.40 -16.07 -3.02
N PRO A 123 -18.03 -15.06 -3.82
CA PRO A 123 -17.04 -14.08 -3.42
C PRO A 123 -17.52 -13.23 -2.24
N VAL A 124 -16.58 -12.80 -1.40
CA VAL A 124 -16.83 -11.87 -0.30
C VAL A 124 -16.85 -10.45 -0.87
N ALA A 125 -17.94 -9.73 -0.63
CA ALA A 125 -18.07 -8.32 -0.98
C ALA A 125 -17.38 -7.45 0.08
N ALA A 126 -16.43 -6.60 -0.32
CA ALA A 126 -15.64 -5.75 0.56
C ALA A 126 -15.53 -4.31 0.03
N PRO A 127 -15.27 -3.31 0.90
CA PRO A 127 -14.96 -1.96 0.45
C PRO A 127 -13.64 -1.94 -0.34
N PRO A 128 -13.58 -1.33 -1.55
CA PRO A 128 -12.33 -1.18 -2.30
C PRO A 128 -11.23 -0.51 -1.48
N ALA A 129 -11.57 0.54 -0.71
CA ALA A 129 -10.62 1.25 0.13
C ALA A 129 -10.00 0.39 1.23
N MET A 130 -10.74 -0.58 1.78
CA MET A 130 -10.17 -1.55 2.73
C MET A 130 -9.10 -2.39 2.05
N LEU A 131 -9.34 -2.85 0.82
CA LEU A 131 -8.39 -3.66 0.05
C LEU A 131 -7.17 -2.83 -0.37
N ALA A 132 -7.36 -1.57 -0.77
CA ALA A 132 -6.28 -0.63 -1.07
C ALA A 132 -5.36 -0.41 0.15
N ARG A 133 -5.94 -0.07 1.32
CA ARG A 133 -5.17 0.09 2.57
C ARG A 133 -4.47 -1.19 3.00
N THR A 134 -5.11 -2.35 2.79
CA THR A 134 -4.49 -3.65 3.04
C THR A 134 -3.27 -3.82 2.13
N ALA A 135 -3.41 -3.61 0.82
CA ALA A 135 -2.31 -3.72 -0.12
C ALA A 135 -1.12 -2.82 0.24
N ARG A 136 -1.40 -1.55 0.59
CA ARG A 136 -0.38 -0.61 1.04
C ARG A 136 0.32 -1.12 2.31
N THR A 137 -0.45 -1.53 3.31
CA THR A 137 0.08 -2.06 4.59
C THR A 137 0.99 -3.28 4.39
N LEU A 138 0.58 -4.24 3.55
CA LEU A 138 1.40 -5.41 3.24
C LEU A 138 2.67 -5.02 2.45
N THR A 139 2.56 -4.08 1.51
CA THR A 139 3.70 -3.60 0.71
C THR A 139 4.73 -2.90 1.59
N THR A 140 4.30 -2.01 2.49
CA THR A 140 5.20 -1.34 3.42
C THR A 140 6.01 -2.33 4.25
N VAL A 141 5.39 -3.37 4.80
CA VAL A 141 6.13 -4.39 5.57
C VAL A 141 7.04 -5.23 4.66
N ALA A 142 6.60 -5.54 3.44
CA ALA A 142 7.43 -6.27 2.48
C ALA A 142 8.71 -5.52 2.10
N ASP A 143 8.68 -4.19 2.13
CA ASP A 143 9.83 -3.34 1.82
C ASP A 143 10.75 -3.11 3.02
N LEU A 144 10.26 -3.31 4.25
CA LEU A 144 11.01 -3.11 5.49
C LEU A 144 11.56 -4.40 6.11
N THR A 145 11.03 -5.57 5.73
CA THR A 145 11.45 -6.85 6.33
C THR A 145 12.72 -7.40 5.67
N ASP A 146 13.63 -7.92 6.49
CA ASP A 146 14.83 -8.63 6.02
C ASP A 146 14.52 -10.06 5.53
N SER A 147 13.32 -10.58 5.77
CA SER A 147 12.92 -11.91 5.33
C SER A 147 12.44 -11.88 3.87
N GLU A 148 13.27 -12.41 2.96
CA GLU A 148 12.93 -12.49 1.53
C GLU A 148 11.64 -13.28 1.27
N ASP A 149 11.44 -14.39 1.99
CA ASP A 149 10.24 -15.23 1.86
C ASP A 149 8.97 -14.50 2.29
N LEU A 150 9.03 -13.79 3.42
CA LEU A 150 7.91 -12.99 3.92
C LEU A 150 7.63 -11.83 2.96
N ALA A 151 8.67 -11.10 2.54
CA ALA A 151 8.53 -10.01 1.58
C ALA A 151 7.86 -10.49 0.28
N ALA A 152 8.29 -11.62 -0.26
CA ALA A 152 7.70 -12.21 -1.46
C ALA A 152 6.23 -12.62 -1.24
N ALA A 153 5.88 -13.16 -0.08
CA ALA A 153 4.51 -13.50 0.26
C ALA A 153 3.61 -12.26 0.35
N LEU A 154 4.04 -11.26 1.11
CA LEU A 154 3.32 -10.01 1.30
C LEU A 154 3.13 -9.24 0.00
N ARG A 155 4.12 -9.19 -0.90
CA ARG A 155 3.98 -8.57 -2.22
C ARG A 155 2.91 -9.27 -3.07
N ARG A 156 2.90 -10.60 -3.10
CA ARG A 156 1.87 -11.38 -3.82
C ARG A 156 0.47 -11.10 -3.27
N ASP A 157 0.33 -11.04 -1.96
CA ASP A 157 -0.96 -10.78 -1.32
C ASP A 157 -1.41 -9.32 -1.50
N ALA A 158 -0.47 -8.37 -1.49
CA ALA A 158 -0.73 -6.98 -1.85
C ALA A 158 -1.24 -6.85 -3.29
N THR A 159 -0.63 -7.53 -4.26
CA THR A 159 -1.09 -7.56 -5.66
C THR A 159 -2.53 -8.07 -5.74
N ARG A 160 -2.86 -9.16 -5.03
CA ARG A 160 -4.23 -9.70 -4.99
C ARG A 160 -5.23 -8.69 -4.44
N ALA A 161 -4.87 -7.98 -3.38
CA ALA A 161 -5.70 -6.94 -2.79
C ALA A 161 -5.92 -5.78 -3.77
N ARG A 162 -4.87 -5.29 -4.45
CA ARG A 162 -5.01 -4.24 -5.48
C ARG A 162 -5.91 -4.67 -6.64
N SER A 163 -5.70 -5.88 -7.16
CA SER A 163 -6.52 -6.40 -8.26
C SER A 163 -8.00 -6.52 -7.88
N ALA A 164 -8.29 -6.90 -6.63
CA ALA A 164 -9.65 -6.95 -6.13
C ALA A 164 -10.25 -5.54 -5.90
N ALA A 165 -9.44 -4.58 -5.41
CA ALA A 165 -9.87 -3.20 -5.22
C ALA A 165 -10.23 -2.50 -6.55
N ALA A 166 -9.45 -2.75 -7.61
CA ALA A 166 -9.64 -2.17 -8.94
C ALA A 166 -10.86 -2.72 -9.70
N GLY A 167 -11.53 -3.78 -9.19
CA GLY A 167 -12.79 -4.26 -9.76
C GLY A 167 -12.68 -4.80 -11.19
N PHE A 168 -11.71 -5.66 -11.49
CA PHE A 168 -11.72 -6.37 -12.77
C PHE A 168 -12.93 -7.31 -12.84
N HIS A 169 -13.87 -6.98 -13.72
CA HIS A 169 -14.94 -7.83 -14.23
C HIS A 169 -14.41 -8.91 -15.15
#